data_AF-A0A1G3C0P9-F1
#
_entry.id   AF-A0A1G3C0P9-F1
#
_cell.length_a   1.000
_cell.length_b   1.000
_cell.length_c   1.000
_cell.angle_alpha   90.00
_cell.angle_beta   90.00
_cell.angle_gamma   90.00
#
_symmetry.space_group_name_H-M   'P 1'
#
loop_
_entity.id
_entity.type
_entity.pdbx_description
1 polymer ?
#
loop_
_entity_poly.entity_id
_entity_poly.type
_entity_poly.pdbx_seq_one_letter_code
_entity_poly.pdbx_strand_id
1 'polypeptide(L)'
;AGKLAKMILAKGRKPLLVAADVQRPAAVEQLKVLGQQLDIPVYFEANSQPIKICRNAVEYAKKNTNDVVIFDTAGRLHIDDELMLELKEIKEKLEPHQIYFVCDSMTGQDAVNSAKEFNTQLGFDGVILTKLDGDTRGGAALSIKAVTGKPIKFVGIGEKLDRLEEFHPDRMASRILGMGDIVSLVEKAQQAIDLEEAQKLSRKIQDDTLGLDDFLAQLQQIKKMGPIKEVLGMIPGIGNKMDGLNVDEKQLQRVEAVIRSMTTDERLNPDIINGSRRQRVANGSGTTVQDVNQLLKQFKSMKKLMKQFKGNEKSL
;
A
#
# COMPACT_ATOMS: atom_id res chain seq x y z
N ALA A 1 -2.96 -11.38 11.20
CA ALA A 1 -4.24 -10.62 11.30
C ALA A 1 -4.19 -9.11 10.92
N GLY A 2 -3.26 -8.30 11.42
CA GLY A 2 -3.36 -6.81 11.36
C GLY A 2 -3.59 -6.17 9.98
N LYS A 3 -2.91 -6.65 8.92
CA LYS A 3 -3.10 -6.12 7.55
C LYS A 3 -4.52 -6.34 7.03
N LEU A 4 -5.09 -7.51 7.29
CA LEU A 4 -6.46 -7.84 6.90
C LEU A 4 -7.45 -6.94 7.63
N ALA A 5 -7.23 -6.71 8.93
CA ALA A 5 -8.04 -5.80 9.73
C ALA A 5 -8.00 -4.37 9.18
N LYS A 6 -6.82 -3.86 8.81
CA LYS A 6 -6.67 -2.55 8.15
C LYS A 6 -7.45 -2.47 6.82
N MET A 7 -7.37 -3.50 5.98
CA MET A 7 -8.10 -3.55 4.72
C MET A 7 -9.62 -3.57 4.94
N ILE A 8 -10.10 -4.27 5.96
CA ILE A 8 -11.52 -4.30 6.36
C ILE A 8 -11.96 -2.92 6.88
N LEU A 9 -11.15 -2.29 7.72
CA LEU A 9 -11.40 -0.93 8.22
C LEU A 9 -11.51 0.08 7.06
N ALA A 10 -10.62 0.00 6.08
CA ALA A 10 -10.66 0.85 4.87
C ALA A 10 -11.93 0.64 4.02
N LYS A 11 -12.57 -0.53 4.11
CA LYS A 11 -13.87 -0.82 3.48
C LYS A 11 -15.08 -0.36 4.32
N GLY A 12 -14.86 0.43 5.39
CA GLY A 12 -15.91 1.01 6.22
C GLY A 12 -16.54 0.05 7.25
N ARG A 13 -15.85 -1.07 7.55
CA ARG A 13 -16.28 -2.09 8.50
C ARG A 13 -15.57 -1.90 9.85
N LYS A 14 -16.09 -2.52 10.91
CA LYS A 14 -15.61 -2.43 12.30
C LYS A 14 -14.98 -3.75 12.75
N PRO A 15 -13.71 -4.02 12.38
CA PRO A 15 -13.04 -5.25 12.76
C PRO A 15 -12.78 -5.33 14.27
N LEU A 16 -12.79 -6.56 14.80
CA LEU A 16 -12.28 -6.93 16.11
C LEU A 16 -11.15 -7.95 15.91
N LEU A 17 -9.97 -7.67 16.47
CA LEU A 17 -8.87 -8.62 16.51
C LEU A 17 -8.98 -9.49 17.77
N VAL A 18 -8.75 -10.79 17.66
CA VAL A 18 -8.81 -11.72 18.78
C VAL A 18 -7.48 -12.45 18.90
N ALA A 19 -6.81 -12.30 20.05
CA ALA A 19 -5.56 -13.00 20.33
C ALA A 19 -5.87 -14.44 20.80
N ALA A 20 -5.95 -15.37 19.85
CA ALA A 20 -6.18 -16.79 20.14
C ALA A 20 -4.86 -17.58 20.27
N ASP A 21 -3.72 -16.99 19.87
CA ASP A 21 -2.38 -17.53 20.15
C ASP A 21 -1.95 -17.22 21.59
N VAL A 22 -2.31 -18.11 22.51
CA VAL A 22 -1.93 -18.03 23.93
C VAL A 22 -0.61 -18.73 24.25
N GLN A 23 -0.10 -19.55 23.34
CA GLN A 23 1.09 -20.37 23.57
C GLN A 23 2.37 -19.60 23.23
N ARG A 24 2.34 -18.73 22.21
CA ARG A 24 3.52 -18.02 21.75
C ARG A 24 3.85 -16.82 22.66
N PRO A 25 5.10 -16.73 23.17
CA PRO A 25 5.53 -15.58 23.96
C PRO A 25 5.32 -14.26 23.21
N ALA A 26 4.74 -13.28 23.91
CA ALA A 26 4.46 -11.94 23.41
C ALA A 26 3.52 -11.84 22.20
N ALA A 27 2.85 -12.92 21.76
CA ALA A 27 1.90 -12.84 20.64
C ALA A 27 0.71 -11.92 20.94
N VAL A 28 0.16 -12.01 22.15
CA VAL A 28 -0.92 -11.13 22.63
C VAL A 28 -0.48 -9.66 22.62
N GLU A 29 0.73 -9.37 23.14
CA GLU A 29 1.26 -8.00 23.20
C GLU A 29 1.58 -7.46 21.80
N GLN A 30 2.11 -8.30 20.91
CA GLN A 30 2.33 -7.95 19.52
C GLN A 30 0.99 -7.56 18.84
N LEU A 31 -0.08 -8.34 19.07
CA LEU A 31 -1.38 -8.04 18.49
C LEU A 31 -2.00 -6.77 19.10
N LYS A 32 -1.81 -6.51 20.40
CA LYS A 32 -2.22 -5.26 21.06
C LYS A 32 -1.54 -4.03 20.47
N VAL A 33 -0.23 -4.08 20.27
CA VAL A 33 0.52 -2.98 19.63
C VAL A 33 -0.01 -2.72 18.22
N LEU A 34 -0.28 -3.78 17.44
CA LEU A 34 -0.88 -3.64 16.11
C LEU A 34 -2.29 -3.05 16.15
N GLY A 35 -3.12 -3.47 17.12
CA GLY A 35 -4.46 -2.90 17.32
C GLY A 35 -4.42 -1.42 17.67
N GLN A 36 -3.51 -1.01 18.57
CA GLN A 36 -3.30 0.39 18.94
C GLN A 36 -2.85 1.25 17.74
N GLN A 37 -1.93 0.73 16.91
CA GLN A 37 -1.46 1.45 15.71
C GLN A 37 -2.57 1.65 14.67
N LEU A 38 -3.55 0.75 14.63
CA LEU A 38 -4.65 0.75 13.65
C LEU A 38 -5.95 1.36 14.20
N ASP A 39 -6.00 1.71 15.49
CA ASP A 39 -7.22 2.06 16.22
C ASP A 39 -8.31 0.97 16.09
N ILE A 40 -7.89 -0.29 16.24
CA ILE A 40 -8.75 -1.48 16.16
C ILE A 40 -8.76 -2.18 17.53
N PRO A 41 -9.94 -2.49 18.10
CA PRO A 41 -10.01 -3.20 19.38
C PRO A 41 -9.41 -4.60 19.28
N VAL A 42 -8.72 -5.00 20.34
CA VAL A 42 -8.11 -6.34 20.49
C VAL A 42 -8.72 -7.02 21.71
N TYR A 43 -9.37 -8.16 21.49
CA TYR A 43 -9.89 -9.02 22.54
C TYR A 43 -8.85 -10.06 22.95
N PHE A 44 -8.63 -10.22 24.26
CA PHE A 44 -7.76 -11.23 24.83
C PHE A 44 -8.24 -11.59 26.25
N GLU A 45 -7.95 -12.82 26.69
CA GLU A 45 -8.06 -13.22 28.09
C GLU A 45 -6.76 -13.88 28.53
N ALA A 46 -6.22 -13.46 29.68
CA ALA A 46 -5.04 -14.10 30.24
C ALA A 46 -5.40 -15.49 30.82
N ASN A 47 -4.52 -16.47 30.66
CA ASN A 47 -4.64 -17.81 31.25
C ASN A 47 -5.97 -18.54 30.92
N SER A 48 -6.49 -18.33 29.70
CA SER A 48 -7.74 -18.92 29.23
C SER A 48 -7.45 -19.83 28.04
N GLN A 49 -8.32 -20.83 27.80
CA GLN A 49 -8.19 -21.73 26.66
C GLN A 49 -8.60 -21.00 25.36
N PRO A 50 -7.93 -21.24 24.22
CA PRO A 50 -8.24 -20.58 22.95
C PRO A 50 -9.70 -20.65 22.54
N ILE A 51 -10.35 -21.81 22.74
CA ILE A 51 -11.78 -21.96 22.45
C ILE A 51 -12.66 -21.02 23.27
N LYS A 52 -12.34 -20.83 24.56
CA LYS A 52 -13.08 -19.95 25.46
C LYS A 52 -12.89 -18.49 25.08
N ILE A 53 -11.66 -18.10 24.75
CA ILE A 53 -11.32 -16.77 24.24
C ILE A 53 -12.12 -16.47 22.99
N CYS A 54 -12.10 -17.38 22.01
CA CYS A 54 -12.80 -17.16 20.75
C CYS A 54 -14.32 -17.05 20.94
N ARG A 55 -14.93 -17.87 21.81
CA ARG A 55 -16.37 -17.79 22.12
C ARG A 55 -16.74 -16.45 22.76
N ASN A 56 -16.00 -16.05 23.80
CA ASN A 56 -16.28 -14.82 24.51
C ASN A 56 -15.99 -13.58 23.63
N ALA A 57 -15.03 -13.67 22.71
CA ALA A 57 -14.77 -12.63 21.72
C ALA A 57 -15.95 -12.40 20.78
N VAL A 58 -16.67 -13.45 20.36
CA VAL A 58 -17.90 -13.30 19.55
C VAL A 58 -18.99 -12.58 20.33
N GLU A 59 -19.17 -12.90 21.62
CA GLU A 59 -20.13 -12.19 22.48
C GLU A 59 -19.72 -10.72 22.68
N TYR A 60 -18.43 -10.46 22.88
CA TYR A 60 -17.89 -9.12 22.96
C TYR A 60 -18.12 -8.33 21.67
N ALA A 61 -17.88 -8.93 20.51
CA ALA A 61 -18.11 -8.32 19.20
C ALA A 61 -19.57 -7.90 19.02
N LYS A 62 -20.51 -8.78 19.40
CA LYS A 62 -21.95 -8.50 19.37
C LYS A 62 -22.34 -7.32 20.27
N LYS A 63 -21.78 -7.26 21.48
CA LYS A 63 -22.04 -6.17 22.46
C LYS A 63 -21.45 -4.84 22.02
N ASN A 64 -20.32 -4.84 21.31
CA ASN A 64 -19.59 -3.63 20.92
C ASN A 64 -19.83 -3.23 19.45
N THR A 65 -20.78 -3.86 18.77
CA THR A 65 -21.15 -3.52 17.38
C THR A 65 -20.00 -3.71 16.37
N ASN A 66 -19.12 -4.67 16.63
CA ASN A 66 -18.13 -5.12 15.65
C ASN A 66 -18.79 -6.07 14.64
N ASP A 67 -18.58 -5.82 13.36
CA ASP A 67 -19.21 -6.61 12.28
C ASP A 67 -18.28 -7.66 11.66
N VAL A 68 -16.97 -7.58 11.94
CA VAL A 68 -16.00 -8.60 11.51
C VAL A 68 -15.10 -8.99 12.68
N VAL A 69 -14.99 -10.29 12.94
CA VAL A 69 -14.09 -10.84 13.97
C VAL A 69 -12.97 -11.62 13.30
N ILE A 70 -11.72 -11.29 13.66
CA ILE A 70 -10.52 -11.92 13.11
C ILE A 70 -9.79 -12.64 14.24
N PHE A 71 -9.81 -13.97 14.19
CA PHE A 71 -9.08 -14.81 15.13
C PHE A 71 -7.64 -15.00 14.65
N ASP A 72 -6.67 -14.54 15.44
CA ASP A 72 -5.24 -14.78 15.21
C ASP A 72 -4.83 -15.99 16.06
N THR A 73 -4.84 -17.17 15.44
CA THR A 73 -4.53 -18.45 16.08
C THR A 73 -3.03 -18.71 16.06
N ALA A 74 -2.56 -19.64 16.90
CA ALA A 74 -1.18 -20.09 16.87
C ALA A 74 -0.82 -20.67 15.49
N GLY A 75 0.43 -20.42 15.06
CA GLY A 75 1.00 -20.99 13.84
C GLY A 75 2.13 -21.97 14.16
N ARG A 76 2.39 -22.95 13.27
CA ARG A 76 3.54 -23.87 13.36
C ARG A 76 4.05 -24.29 11.96
N LEU A 77 5.35 -24.60 11.90
CA LEU A 77 6.04 -25.11 10.69
C LEU A 77 5.66 -26.57 10.38
N HIS A 78 5.36 -27.35 11.41
CA HIS A 78 4.93 -28.73 11.31
C HIS A 78 3.58 -28.90 12.01
N ILE A 79 2.75 -29.75 11.43
CA ILE A 79 1.40 -30.03 11.92
C ILE A 79 1.54 -30.84 13.21
N ASP A 80 1.00 -30.28 14.29
CA ASP A 80 0.88 -30.93 15.59
C ASP A 80 -0.57 -31.37 15.77
N ASP A 81 -0.78 -32.63 16.11
CA ASP A 81 -2.11 -33.21 16.30
C ASP A 81 -2.90 -32.47 17.39
N GLU A 82 -2.23 -31.99 18.45
CA GLU A 82 -2.87 -31.25 19.53
C GLU A 82 -3.44 -29.91 19.03
N LEU A 83 -2.66 -29.18 18.22
CA LEU A 83 -3.10 -27.92 17.60
C LEU A 83 -4.25 -28.17 16.62
N MET A 84 -4.18 -29.23 15.81
CA MET A 84 -5.24 -29.54 14.85
C MET A 84 -6.55 -29.92 15.53
N LEU A 85 -6.48 -30.61 16.67
CA LEU A 85 -7.65 -30.88 17.51
C LEU A 85 -8.26 -29.58 18.04
N GLU A 86 -7.44 -28.66 18.56
CA GLU A 86 -7.91 -27.35 19.02
C GLU A 86 -8.55 -26.53 17.89
N LEU A 87 -7.94 -26.48 16.70
CA LEU A 87 -8.48 -25.76 15.56
C LEU A 87 -9.79 -26.39 15.04
N LYS A 88 -9.91 -27.72 15.06
CA LYS A 88 -11.17 -28.42 14.73
C LYS A 88 -12.26 -28.05 15.73
N GLU A 89 -11.94 -28.05 17.02
CA GLU A 89 -12.90 -27.68 18.07
C GLU A 89 -13.37 -26.22 17.90
N ILE A 90 -12.45 -25.30 17.59
CA ILE A 90 -12.77 -23.90 17.27
C ILE A 90 -13.68 -23.83 16.05
N LYS A 91 -13.37 -24.55 14.97
CA LYS A 91 -14.20 -24.58 13.76
C LYS A 91 -15.61 -25.09 14.03
N GLU A 92 -15.75 -26.21 14.72
CA GLU A 92 -17.04 -26.86 15.00
C GLU A 92 -17.94 -26.00 15.90
N LYS A 93 -17.37 -25.34 16.92
CA LYS A 93 -18.15 -24.57 17.88
C LYS A 93 -18.49 -23.15 17.43
N LEU A 94 -17.67 -22.55 16.56
CA LEU A 94 -17.81 -21.14 16.16
C LEU A 94 -18.28 -20.97 14.72
N GLU A 95 -18.23 -22.03 13.90
CA GLU A 95 -18.65 -22.03 12.49
C GLU A 95 -18.13 -20.79 11.73
N PRO A 96 -16.80 -20.57 11.69
CA PRO A 96 -16.24 -19.39 11.06
C PRO A 96 -16.61 -19.31 9.57
N HIS A 97 -17.06 -18.13 9.13
CA HIS A 97 -17.49 -17.89 7.75
C HIS A 97 -16.37 -18.08 6.71
N GLN A 98 -15.12 -17.85 7.10
CA GLN A 98 -13.94 -17.98 6.26
C GLN A 98 -12.77 -18.46 7.12
N ILE A 99 -12.10 -19.51 6.67
CA ILE A 99 -10.84 -19.99 7.22
C ILE A 99 -9.75 -19.73 6.18
N TYR A 100 -8.70 -19.02 6.58
CA TYR A 100 -7.58 -18.71 5.70
C TYR A 100 -6.31 -19.43 6.13
N PHE A 101 -5.71 -20.18 5.20
CA PHE A 101 -4.38 -20.73 5.36
C PHE A 101 -3.34 -19.66 4.97
N VAL A 102 -2.49 -19.27 5.91
CA VAL A 102 -1.44 -18.28 5.68
C VAL A 102 -0.11 -18.99 5.49
N CYS A 103 0.54 -18.79 4.34
CA CYS A 103 1.84 -19.38 4.08
C CYS A 103 2.79 -18.38 3.42
N ASP A 104 4.08 -18.64 3.56
CA ASP A 104 5.14 -17.86 2.97
C ASP A 104 5.44 -18.37 1.55
N SER A 105 5.55 -17.43 0.59
CA SER A 105 5.81 -17.75 -0.82
C SER A 105 7.18 -18.39 -1.04
N MET A 106 8.11 -18.26 -0.09
CA MET A 106 9.45 -18.84 -0.15
C MET A 106 9.48 -20.33 0.22
N THR A 107 8.47 -20.86 0.91
CA THR A 107 8.56 -22.15 1.62
C THR A 107 8.40 -23.40 0.74
N GLY A 108 8.60 -23.29 -0.58
CA GLY A 108 8.79 -24.42 -1.50
C GLY A 108 7.76 -25.55 -1.36
N GLN A 109 8.26 -26.79 -1.27
CA GLN A 109 7.45 -28.02 -1.19
C GLN A 109 6.85 -28.27 0.20
N ASP A 110 7.49 -27.77 1.27
CA ASP A 110 7.01 -27.98 2.64
C ASP A 110 5.68 -27.25 2.89
N ALA A 111 5.53 -26.04 2.35
CA ALA A 111 4.24 -25.34 2.38
C ALA A 111 3.13 -26.10 1.64
N VAL A 112 3.46 -26.82 0.56
CA VAL A 112 2.49 -27.59 -0.21
C VAL A 112 1.99 -28.80 0.59
N ASN A 113 2.90 -29.51 1.26
CA ASN A 113 2.55 -30.64 2.13
C ASN A 113 1.72 -30.17 3.33
N SER A 114 2.14 -29.11 4.00
CA SER A 114 1.39 -28.53 5.11
C SER A 114 0.01 -28.05 4.66
N ALA A 115 -0.10 -27.36 3.51
CA ALA A 115 -1.38 -26.92 2.97
C ALA A 115 -2.31 -28.09 2.66
N LYS A 116 -1.79 -29.19 2.11
CA LYS A 116 -2.56 -30.40 1.83
C LYS A 116 -3.16 -30.97 3.11
N GLU A 117 -2.35 -31.15 4.14
CA GLU A 117 -2.77 -31.78 5.38
C GLU A 117 -3.72 -30.88 6.18
N PHE A 118 -3.44 -29.57 6.28
CA PHE A 118 -4.37 -28.59 6.84
C PHE A 118 -5.73 -28.60 6.12
N ASN A 119 -5.72 -28.73 4.78
CA ASN A 119 -6.96 -28.80 4.02
C ASN A 119 -7.73 -30.11 4.26
N THR A 120 -7.04 -31.24 4.40
CA THR A 120 -7.67 -32.54 4.72
C THR A 120 -8.31 -32.52 6.10
N GLN A 121 -7.61 -31.97 7.09
CA GLN A 121 -8.04 -32.03 8.48
C GLN A 121 -9.02 -30.92 8.87
N LEU A 122 -8.74 -29.67 8.47
CA LEU A 122 -9.53 -28.50 8.86
C LEU A 122 -10.41 -28.01 7.72
N GLY A 123 -9.96 -28.12 6.47
CA GLY A 123 -10.68 -27.65 5.29
C GLY A 123 -10.88 -26.14 5.29
N PHE A 124 -9.90 -25.41 4.76
CA PHE A 124 -9.93 -23.95 4.68
C PHE A 124 -10.57 -23.43 3.38
N ASP A 125 -10.95 -22.16 3.34
CA ASP A 125 -11.71 -21.55 2.22
C ASP A 125 -10.82 -20.78 1.25
N GLY A 126 -9.67 -20.30 1.71
CA GLY A 126 -8.72 -19.60 0.87
C GLY A 126 -7.32 -19.54 1.45
N VAL A 127 -6.40 -19.06 0.62
CA VAL A 127 -4.98 -18.93 0.96
C VAL A 127 -4.57 -17.46 0.97
N ILE A 128 -3.75 -17.08 1.94
CA ILE A 128 -3.05 -15.80 1.99
C ILE A 128 -1.56 -16.09 1.80
N LEU A 129 -0.99 -15.64 0.69
CA LEU A 129 0.44 -15.76 0.45
C LEU A 129 1.16 -14.55 1.03
N THR A 130 2.25 -14.78 1.75
CA THR A 130 3.07 -13.71 2.33
C THR A 130 4.46 -13.67 1.68
N LYS A 131 5.14 -12.54 1.84
CA LYS A 131 6.50 -12.28 1.32
C LYS A 131 6.63 -12.46 -0.20
N LEU A 132 5.59 -12.11 -0.95
CA LEU A 132 5.61 -12.20 -2.42
C LEU A 132 6.50 -11.12 -3.05
N ASP A 133 7.00 -10.17 -2.27
CA ASP A 133 8.00 -9.17 -2.67
C ASP A 133 9.41 -9.75 -2.86
N GLY A 134 9.69 -10.96 -2.36
CA GLY A 134 10.94 -11.68 -2.63
C GLY A 134 11.08 -12.19 -4.07
N ASP A 135 12.26 -12.72 -4.40
CA ASP A 135 12.61 -13.32 -5.71
C ASP A 135 11.97 -14.70 -5.93
N THR A 136 10.76 -14.89 -5.44
CA THR A 136 10.00 -16.13 -5.59
C THR A 136 9.14 -16.01 -6.82
N ARG A 137 9.42 -16.83 -7.84
CA ARG A 137 8.65 -16.93 -9.11
C ARG A 137 7.24 -17.52 -8.93
N GLY A 138 6.56 -17.25 -7.81
CA GLY A 138 5.19 -17.67 -7.53
C GLY A 138 4.89 -19.17 -7.56
N GLY A 139 5.91 -20.04 -7.62
CA GLY A 139 5.71 -21.49 -7.73
C GLY A 139 4.89 -22.07 -6.58
N ALA A 140 5.09 -21.54 -5.36
CA ALA A 140 4.30 -21.95 -4.19
C ALA A 140 2.79 -21.70 -4.39
N ALA A 141 2.42 -20.58 -5.02
CA ALA A 141 1.03 -20.24 -5.31
C ALA A 141 0.36 -21.30 -6.20
N LEU A 142 1.05 -21.68 -7.28
CA LEU A 142 0.58 -22.68 -8.22
C LEU A 142 0.46 -24.06 -7.57
N SER A 143 1.49 -24.47 -6.83
CA SER A 143 1.52 -25.78 -6.17
C SER A 143 0.43 -25.92 -5.10
N ILE A 144 0.23 -24.89 -4.27
CA ILE A 144 -0.83 -24.92 -3.25
C ILE A 144 -2.21 -24.97 -3.91
N LYS A 145 -2.45 -24.17 -4.96
CA LYS A 145 -3.72 -24.20 -5.69
C LYS A 145 -3.97 -25.56 -6.33
N ALA A 146 -2.95 -26.17 -6.93
CA ALA A 146 -3.05 -27.48 -7.57
C ALA A 146 -3.36 -28.60 -6.57
N VAL A 147 -2.72 -28.58 -5.38
CA VAL A 147 -2.88 -29.65 -4.38
C VAL A 147 -4.13 -29.49 -3.53
N THR A 148 -4.49 -28.27 -3.15
CA THR A 148 -5.62 -28.02 -2.24
C THR A 148 -6.92 -27.69 -2.96
N GLY A 149 -6.83 -27.24 -4.22
CA GLY A 149 -7.97 -26.72 -4.99
C GLY A 149 -8.49 -25.36 -4.50
N LYS A 150 -8.00 -24.85 -3.36
CA LYS A 150 -8.51 -23.64 -2.71
C LYS A 150 -8.00 -22.36 -3.38
N PRO A 151 -8.84 -21.32 -3.53
CA PRO A 151 -8.42 -20.06 -4.13
C PRO A 151 -7.42 -19.31 -3.25
N ILE A 152 -6.45 -18.64 -3.88
CA ILE A 152 -5.64 -17.63 -3.21
C ILE A 152 -6.46 -16.34 -3.20
N LYS A 153 -6.66 -15.76 -2.01
CA LYS A 153 -7.52 -14.58 -1.82
C LYS A 153 -6.71 -13.30 -1.71
N PHE A 154 -5.57 -13.35 -1.00
CA PHE A 154 -4.76 -12.17 -0.73
C PHE A 154 -3.28 -12.48 -0.85
N VAL A 155 -2.49 -11.43 -1.12
CA VAL A 155 -1.03 -11.47 -1.19
C VAL A 155 -0.42 -10.36 -0.36
N GLY A 156 0.57 -10.70 0.47
CA GLY A 156 1.40 -9.76 1.21
C GLY A 156 2.67 -9.44 0.44
N ILE A 157 2.85 -8.17 0.08
CA ILE A 157 3.95 -7.66 -0.75
C ILE A 157 4.90 -6.74 0.06
N GLY A 158 5.31 -7.18 1.25
CA GLY A 158 6.18 -6.43 2.15
C GLY A 158 5.73 -6.52 3.60
N GLU A 159 6.44 -5.86 4.52
CA GLU A 159 6.16 -5.98 5.97
C GLU A 159 5.14 -4.97 6.49
N LYS A 160 5.06 -3.79 5.86
CA LYS A 160 4.20 -2.68 6.32
C LYS A 160 2.70 -3.06 6.31
N LEU A 161 1.93 -2.40 7.16
CA LEU A 161 0.51 -2.72 7.40
C LEU A 161 -0.41 -2.49 6.20
N ASP A 162 -0.01 -1.62 5.27
CA ASP A 162 -0.67 -1.35 3.97
C ASP A 162 -0.33 -2.38 2.88
N ARG A 163 0.60 -3.31 3.13
CA ARG A 163 1.11 -4.24 2.11
C ARG A 163 0.38 -5.58 2.14
N LEU A 164 -0.93 -5.51 1.93
CA LEU A 164 -1.81 -6.65 1.64
C LEU A 164 -2.73 -6.26 0.48
N GLU A 165 -2.71 -7.04 -0.59
CA GLU A 165 -3.49 -6.80 -1.80
C GLU A 165 -4.36 -8.02 -2.10
N GLU A 166 -5.46 -7.81 -2.85
CA GLU A 166 -6.26 -8.91 -3.40
C GLU A 166 -5.43 -9.69 -4.44
N PHE A 167 -5.58 -11.02 -4.47
CA PHE A 167 -4.83 -11.83 -5.41
C PHE A 167 -5.46 -11.77 -6.80
N HIS A 168 -4.68 -11.34 -7.79
CA HIS A 168 -5.05 -11.34 -9.20
C HIS A 168 -4.20 -12.37 -9.97
N PRO A 169 -4.80 -13.47 -10.47
CA PRO A 169 -4.07 -14.50 -11.21
C PRO A 169 -3.28 -13.95 -12.42
N ASP A 170 -3.87 -12.99 -13.15
CA ASP A 170 -3.25 -12.40 -14.35
C ASP A 170 -1.96 -11.65 -14.03
N ARG A 171 -1.90 -10.97 -12.87
CA ARG A 171 -0.69 -10.29 -12.40
C ARG A 171 0.39 -11.28 -11.99
N MET A 172 -0.01 -12.35 -11.30
CA MET A 172 0.90 -13.43 -10.92
C MET A 172 1.49 -14.09 -12.16
N ALA A 173 0.68 -14.40 -13.17
CA ALA A 173 1.13 -14.95 -14.45
C ALA A 173 2.11 -14.01 -15.16
N SER A 174 1.77 -12.72 -15.26
CA SER A 174 2.63 -11.69 -15.86
C SER A 174 3.98 -11.58 -15.15
N ARG A 175 3.98 -11.65 -13.81
CA ARG A 175 5.18 -11.62 -12.98
C ARG A 175 6.06 -12.87 -13.17
N ILE A 176 5.46 -14.05 -13.31
CA ILE A 176 6.17 -15.29 -13.61
C ILE A 176 6.81 -15.24 -15.00
N LEU A 177 6.07 -14.72 -15.99
CA LEU A 177 6.53 -14.58 -17.37
C LEU A 177 7.54 -13.44 -17.57
N GLY A 178 7.89 -12.70 -16.51
CA GLY A 178 8.82 -11.57 -16.59
C GLY A 178 8.26 -10.35 -17.32
N MET A 179 6.97 -10.34 -17.66
CA MET A 179 6.28 -9.24 -18.34
C MET A 179 5.73 -8.22 -17.33
N GLY A 180 6.60 -7.75 -16.43
CA GLY A 180 6.30 -6.87 -15.30
C GLY A 180 5.07 -5.96 -15.47
N ASP A 181 4.07 -6.24 -14.63
CA ASP A 181 2.91 -5.48 -14.19
C ASP A 181 2.54 -4.15 -14.91
N ILE A 182 2.26 -4.22 -16.21
CA ILE A 182 1.57 -3.14 -16.94
C ILE A 182 0.21 -2.84 -16.27
N VAL A 183 -0.45 -3.87 -15.75
CA VAL A 183 -1.79 -3.76 -15.14
C VAL A 183 -1.75 -3.05 -13.79
N SER A 184 -0.83 -3.39 -12.88
CA SER A 184 -0.71 -2.64 -11.61
C SER A 184 -0.24 -1.20 -11.80
N LEU A 185 0.55 -0.91 -12.84
CA LEU A 185 0.89 0.48 -13.19
C LEU A 185 -0.34 1.26 -13.64
N VAL A 186 -1.21 0.64 -14.44
CA VAL A 186 -2.48 1.24 -14.88
C VAL A 186 -3.46 1.41 -13.71
N GLU A 187 -3.54 0.45 -12.79
CA GLU A 187 -4.45 0.54 -11.65
C GLU A 187 -3.95 1.49 -10.55
N LYS A 188 -2.66 1.50 -10.24
CA LYS A 188 -2.07 2.52 -9.34
C LYS A 188 -2.12 3.90 -9.98
N ALA A 189 -2.02 4.00 -11.31
CA ALA A 189 -2.32 5.24 -12.02
C ALA A 189 -3.80 5.60 -11.88
N GLN A 190 -4.74 4.65 -12.00
CA GLN A 190 -6.18 4.91 -11.82
C GLN A 190 -6.56 5.31 -10.38
N GLN A 191 -5.87 4.79 -9.36
CA GLN A 191 -6.09 5.19 -7.96
C GLN A 191 -5.41 6.53 -7.60
N ALA A 192 -4.34 6.91 -8.30
CA ALA A 192 -3.60 8.16 -8.05
C ALA A 192 -4.04 9.31 -8.97
N ILE A 193 -4.81 9.03 -10.02
CA ILE A 193 -5.33 10.03 -10.96
C ILE A 193 -6.78 10.29 -10.58
N ASP A 194 -6.99 11.36 -9.83
CA ASP A 194 -8.29 11.97 -9.67
C ASP A 194 -8.74 12.46 -11.07
N LEU A 195 -9.61 11.68 -11.74
CA LEU A 195 -10.03 11.90 -13.13
C LEU A 195 -10.53 13.34 -13.35
N GLU A 196 -11.08 13.95 -12.31
CA GLU A 196 -11.56 15.34 -12.33
C GLU A 196 -10.40 16.36 -12.30
N GLU A 197 -9.36 16.13 -11.50
CA GLU A 197 -8.16 16.98 -11.46
C GLU A 197 -7.36 16.87 -12.76
N ALA A 198 -7.26 15.66 -13.32
CA ALA A 198 -6.60 15.43 -14.60
C ALA A 198 -7.30 16.17 -15.76
N GLN A 199 -8.64 16.18 -15.77
CA GLN A 199 -9.42 16.95 -16.74
C GLN A 199 -9.26 18.47 -16.55
N LYS A 200 -9.25 18.97 -15.31
CA LYS A 200 -9.01 20.39 -15.01
C LYS A 200 -7.61 20.83 -15.43
N LEU A 201 -6.60 19.99 -15.17
CA LEU A 201 -5.23 20.23 -15.59
C LEU A 201 -5.11 20.23 -17.12
N SER A 202 -5.73 19.26 -17.79
CA SER A 202 -5.78 19.19 -19.26
C SER A 202 -6.38 20.47 -19.87
N ARG A 203 -7.52 20.96 -19.34
CA ARG A 203 -8.12 22.24 -19.77
C ARG A 203 -7.19 23.43 -19.54
N LYS A 204 -6.56 23.55 -18.36
CA LYS A 204 -5.61 24.64 -18.08
C LYS A 204 -4.36 24.60 -18.96
N ILE A 205 -3.91 23.42 -19.35
CA ILE A 205 -2.82 23.25 -20.33
C ILE A 205 -3.30 23.63 -21.74
N GLN A 206 -4.52 23.29 -22.10
CA GLN A 206 -5.13 23.69 -23.38
C GLN A 206 -5.23 25.22 -23.51
N ASP A 207 -5.67 25.88 -22.44
CA ASP A 207 -5.93 27.33 -22.36
C ASP A 207 -4.69 28.18 -22.00
N ASP A 208 -3.53 27.55 -21.81
CA ASP A 208 -2.25 28.19 -21.43
C ASP A 208 -2.29 28.95 -20.07
N THR A 209 -3.29 28.66 -19.23
CA THR A 209 -3.54 29.29 -17.93
C THR A 209 -2.83 28.56 -16.77
N LEU A 210 -1.85 27.71 -17.06
CA LEU A 210 -1.11 26.97 -16.03
C LEU A 210 -0.29 27.94 -15.17
N GLY A 211 -0.55 27.95 -13.86
CA GLY A 211 0.12 28.79 -12.87
C GLY A 211 1.08 28.03 -11.95
N LEU A 212 1.72 28.77 -11.03
CA LEU A 212 2.61 28.19 -10.02
C LEU A 212 1.87 27.40 -8.93
N ASP A 213 0.59 27.70 -8.68
CA ASP A 213 -0.24 26.91 -7.76
C ASP A 213 -0.49 25.50 -8.31
N ASP A 214 -0.73 25.37 -9.62
CA ASP A 214 -0.87 24.06 -10.28
C ASP A 214 0.45 23.28 -10.24
N PHE A 215 1.57 23.98 -10.43
CA PHE A 215 2.91 23.38 -10.31
C PHE A 215 3.18 22.88 -8.88
N LEU A 216 2.81 23.66 -7.87
CA LEU A 216 2.96 23.26 -6.47
C LEU A 216 2.12 22.02 -6.13
N ALA A 217 0.87 21.96 -6.60
CA ALA A 217 0.00 20.81 -6.40
C ALA A 217 0.61 19.53 -6.96
N GLN A 218 1.21 19.59 -8.16
CA GLN A 218 1.89 18.46 -8.78
C GLN A 218 3.11 18.00 -7.96
N LEU A 219 3.91 18.93 -7.45
CA LEU A 219 5.06 18.59 -6.59
C LEU A 219 4.61 17.97 -5.26
N GLN A 220 3.50 18.42 -4.69
CA GLN A 220 2.93 17.85 -3.47
C GLN A 220 2.36 16.45 -3.70
N GLN A 221 1.77 16.18 -4.87
CA GLN A 221 1.31 14.85 -5.25
C GLN A 221 2.50 13.87 -5.35
N ILE A 222 3.59 14.30 -5.97
CA ILE A 222 4.84 13.51 -6.03
C ILE A 222 5.39 13.25 -4.63
N LYS A 223 5.37 14.24 -3.73
CA LYS A 223 5.75 14.08 -2.32
C LYS A 223 4.89 13.05 -1.58
N LYS A 224 3.57 13.00 -1.85
CA LYS A 224 2.65 12.01 -1.26
C LYS A 224 2.93 10.58 -1.72
N MET A 225 3.51 10.40 -2.92
CA MET A 225 3.83 9.07 -3.47
C MET A 225 5.12 8.48 -2.87
N GLY A 226 5.87 9.22 -2.04
CA GLY A 226 7.08 8.76 -1.39
C GLY A 226 8.36 8.99 -2.22
N PRO A 227 9.52 8.47 -1.78
CA PRO A 227 10.78 8.68 -2.47
C PRO A 227 10.72 8.08 -3.88
N ILE A 228 10.79 8.96 -4.89
CA ILE A 228 10.83 8.65 -6.33
C ILE A 228 11.86 7.55 -6.67
N LYS A 229 12.88 7.38 -5.82
CA LYS A 229 13.91 6.35 -5.90
C LYS A 229 13.35 4.92 -5.88
N GLU A 230 12.28 4.64 -5.14
CA GLU A 230 11.65 3.31 -5.09
C GLU A 230 10.82 3.01 -6.35
N VAL A 231 10.18 4.02 -6.94
CA VAL A 231 9.36 3.87 -8.16
C VAL A 231 10.24 3.78 -9.41
N LEU A 232 11.29 4.59 -9.50
CA LEU A 232 12.23 4.56 -10.64
C LEU A 232 13.18 3.35 -10.60
N GLY A 233 13.44 2.78 -9.42
CA GLY A 233 14.21 1.52 -9.27
C GLY A 233 13.52 0.29 -9.87
N MET A 234 12.22 0.40 -10.23
CA MET A 234 11.44 -0.68 -10.83
C MET A 234 11.38 -0.61 -12.37
N ILE A 235 11.98 0.39 -13.01
CA ILE A 235 12.00 0.53 -14.48
C ILE A 235 13.31 -0.03 -15.06
N PRO A 236 13.29 -1.16 -15.77
CA PRO A 236 14.50 -1.73 -16.37
C PRO A 236 15.04 -0.80 -17.48
N GLY A 237 16.35 -0.49 -17.42
CA GLY A 237 17.07 0.27 -18.46
C GLY A 237 17.38 1.74 -18.16
N ILE A 238 16.89 2.31 -17.05
CA ILE A 238 17.12 3.74 -16.69
C ILE A 238 18.12 3.93 -15.53
N GLY A 239 18.50 2.84 -14.84
CA GLY A 239 19.34 2.89 -13.62
C GLY A 239 20.70 3.59 -13.75
N ASN A 240 21.30 3.62 -14.94
CA ASN A 240 22.68 4.12 -15.13
C ASN A 240 22.78 5.53 -15.74
N LYS A 241 21.67 6.26 -15.95
CA LYS A 241 21.70 7.60 -16.56
C LYS A 241 21.22 8.75 -15.67
N MET A 242 20.92 8.52 -14.39
CA MET A 242 20.20 9.48 -13.55
C MET A 242 20.79 9.67 -12.14
N ASP A 243 22.11 9.64 -11.98
CA ASP A 243 22.77 10.03 -10.71
C ASP A 243 22.59 11.52 -10.33
N GLY A 244 21.96 12.33 -11.20
CA GLY A 244 21.78 13.78 -11.01
C GLY A 244 20.40 14.24 -10.50
N LEU A 245 19.42 13.34 -10.32
CA LEU A 245 18.04 13.68 -9.95
C LEU A 245 17.69 13.19 -8.53
N ASN A 246 18.59 13.39 -7.58
CA ASN A 246 18.25 13.36 -6.16
C ASN A 246 17.30 14.52 -5.86
N VAL A 247 16.00 14.27 -5.94
CA VAL A 247 14.98 15.18 -5.42
C VAL A 247 15.07 15.12 -3.90
N ASP A 248 15.92 15.96 -3.33
CA ASP A 248 16.06 16.12 -1.88
C ASP A 248 14.75 16.68 -1.32
N GLU A 249 14.16 16.03 -0.31
CA GLU A 249 12.94 16.50 0.36
C GLU A 249 13.08 17.94 0.86
N LYS A 250 14.30 18.35 1.25
CA LYS A 250 14.60 19.72 1.66
C LYS A 250 14.48 20.71 0.51
N GLN A 251 14.77 20.30 -0.73
CA GLN A 251 14.57 21.15 -1.90
C GLN A 251 13.08 21.35 -2.21
N LEU A 252 12.26 20.31 -2.06
CA LEU A 252 10.80 20.43 -2.23
C LEU A 252 10.19 21.40 -1.21
N GLN A 253 10.62 21.34 0.04
CA GLN A 253 10.19 22.28 1.08
C GLN A 253 10.58 23.73 0.75
N ARG A 254 11.78 23.96 0.21
CA ARG A 254 12.22 25.29 -0.24
C ARG A 254 11.38 25.82 -1.40
N VAL A 255 11.08 24.97 -2.37
CA VAL A 255 10.21 25.32 -3.51
C VAL A 255 8.81 25.71 -3.03
N GLU A 256 8.24 24.95 -2.08
CA GLU A 256 6.95 25.25 -1.48
C GLU A 256 6.97 26.60 -0.74
N ALA A 257 8.01 26.87 0.06
CA ALA A 257 8.17 28.14 0.75
C ALA A 257 8.23 29.33 -0.24
N VAL A 258 9.00 29.21 -1.32
CA VAL A 258 9.12 30.25 -2.35
C VAL A 258 7.77 30.55 -3.02
N ILE A 259 6.99 29.53 -3.40
CA ILE A 259 5.68 29.73 -4.05
C ILE A 259 4.67 30.33 -3.08
N ARG A 260 4.67 29.91 -1.82
CA ARG A 260 3.78 30.46 -0.78
C ARG A 260 4.09 31.92 -0.44
N SER A 261 5.33 32.37 -0.62
CA SER A 261 5.74 33.78 -0.43
C SER A 261 5.40 34.70 -1.61
N MET A 262 4.79 34.18 -2.68
CA MET A 262 4.26 34.96 -3.79
C MET A 262 2.80 35.40 -3.55
N THR A 263 2.42 36.50 -4.17
CA THR A 263 1.02 36.93 -4.23
C THR A 263 0.24 36.08 -5.25
N THR A 264 -1.10 36.07 -5.16
CA THR A 264 -1.95 35.33 -6.09
C THR A 264 -1.70 35.73 -7.55
N ASP A 265 -1.53 37.03 -7.81
CA ASP A 265 -1.25 37.55 -9.17
C ASP A 265 0.09 37.04 -9.72
N GLU A 266 1.11 36.95 -8.87
CA GLU A 266 2.43 36.42 -9.26
C GLU A 266 2.42 34.91 -9.48
N ARG A 267 1.54 34.18 -8.77
CA ARG A 267 1.36 32.73 -8.98
C ARG A 267 0.60 32.43 -10.27
N LEU A 268 -0.42 33.23 -10.59
CA LEU A 268 -1.18 33.10 -11.83
C LEU A 268 -0.36 33.55 -13.04
N ASN A 269 0.44 34.62 -12.90
CA ASN A 269 1.27 35.14 -13.97
C ASN A 269 2.74 35.32 -13.54
N PRO A 270 3.57 34.27 -13.64
CA PRO A 270 4.97 34.32 -13.22
C PRO A 270 5.86 35.27 -14.02
N ASP A 271 5.40 35.76 -15.17
CA ASP A 271 6.18 36.69 -16.01
C ASP A 271 6.22 38.12 -15.44
N ILE A 272 5.32 38.48 -14.51
CA ILE A 272 5.35 39.80 -13.84
C ILE A 272 6.44 39.91 -12.77
N ILE A 273 7.11 38.80 -12.43
CA ILE A 273 8.09 38.72 -11.35
C ILE A 273 9.43 39.35 -11.78
N ASN A 274 9.53 40.65 -11.54
CA ASN A 274 10.73 41.47 -11.72
C ASN A 274 11.74 41.31 -10.55
N GLY A 275 12.91 41.93 -10.66
CA GLY A 275 13.99 41.80 -9.67
C GLY A 275 13.59 42.21 -8.24
N SER A 276 12.79 43.27 -8.08
CA SER A 276 12.28 43.72 -6.78
C SER A 276 11.35 42.67 -6.15
N ARG A 277 10.44 42.08 -6.94
CA ARG A 277 9.55 41.00 -6.49
C ARG A 277 10.33 39.75 -6.10
N ARG A 278 11.40 39.40 -6.85
CA ARG A 278 12.26 38.25 -6.49
C ARG A 278 12.96 38.45 -5.15
N GLN A 279 13.45 39.66 -4.87
CA GLN A 279 14.06 39.98 -3.58
C GLN A 279 13.04 39.87 -2.43
N ARG A 280 11.83 40.37 -2.64
CA ARG A 280 10.74 40.26 -1.64
C ARG A 280 10.38 38.80 -1.37
N VAL A 281 10.22 37.99 -2.42
CA VAL A 281 9.91 36.56 -2.30
C VAL A 281 11.02 35.82 -1.57
N ALA A 282 12.28 36.02 -1.98
CA ALA A 282 13.44 35.39 -1.35
C ALA A 282 13.52 35.69 0.16
N ASN A 283 13.32 36.97 0.54
CA ASN A 283 13.30 37.37 1.94
C ASN A 283 12.12 36.74 2.70
N GLY A 284 10.95 36.63 2.06
CA GLY A 284 9.74 36.04 2.66
C GLY A 284 9.78 34.52 2.79
N SER A 285 10.57 33.83 1.97
CA SER A 285 10.73 32.36 2.01
C SER A 285 11.98 31.91 2.77
N GLY A 286 12.84 32.83 3.20
CA GLY A 286 14.13 32.51 3.83
C GLY A 286 15.12 31.87 2.84
N THR A 287 14.99 32.16 1.54
CA THR A 287 15.83 31.61 0.47
C THR A 287 16.61 32.70 -0.25
N THR A 288 17.43 32.34 -1.22
CA THR A 288 18.17 33.31 -2.04
C THR A 288 17.39 33.69 -3.30
N VAL A 289 17.76 34.83 -3.91
CA VAL A 289 17.23 35.23 -5.24
C VAL A 289 17.60 34.20 -6.32
N GLN A 290 18.71 33.48 -6.16
CA GLN A 290 19.12 32.42 -7.08
C GLN A 290 18.14 31.25 -7.05
N ASP A 291 17.66 30.86 -5.86
CA ASP A 291 16.65 29.81 -5.70
C ASP A 291 15.34 30.18 -6.39
N VAL A 292 14.91 31.45 -6.25
CA VAL A 292 13.71 31.97 -6.92
C VAL A 292 13.88 31.95 -8.45
N ASN A 293 15.05 32.33 -8.96
CA ASN A 293 15.35 32.28 -10.39
C ASN A 293 15.36 30.84 -10.93
N GLN A 294 15.93 29.91 -10.18
CA GLN A 294 15.99 28.50 -10.54
C GLN A 294 14.57 27.91 -10.64
N LEU A 295 13.71 28.21 -9.68
CA LEU A 295 12.31 27.79 -9.69
C LEU A 295 11.57 28.34 -10.92
N LEU A 296 11.69 29.63 -11.21
CA LEU A 296 11.04 30.22 -12.38
C LEU A 296 11.55 29.61 -13.71
N LYS A 297 12.84 29.28 -13.77
CA LYS A 297 13.42 28.58 -14.92
C LYS A 297 12.87 27.15 -15.05
N GLN A 298 12.77 26.41 -13.95
CA GLN A 298 12.19 25.06 -13.93
C GLN A 298 10.72 25.08 -14.36
N PHE A 299 9.94 26.02 -13.84
CA PHE A 299 8.55 26.22 -14.24
C PHE A 299 8.40 26.52 -15.74
N LYS A 300 9.23 27.43 -16.29
CA LYS A 300 9.22 27.74 -17.74
C LYS A 300 9.60 26.53 -18.59
N SER A 301 10.59 25.75 -18.17
CA SER A 301 10.99 24.52 -18.87
C SER A 301 9.86 23.49 -18.87
N MET A 302 9.17 23.31 -17.74
CA MET A 302 8.02 22.42 -17.64
C MET A 302 6.87 22.89 -18.53
N LYS A 303 6.53 24.18 -18.48
CA LYS A 303 5.49 24.79 -19.34
C LYS A 303 5.82 24.59 -20.83
N LYS A 304 7.10 24.68 -21.21
CA LYS A 304 7.57 24.42 -22.59
C LYS A 304 7.43 22.95 -22.97
N LEU A 305 7.82 22.02 -22.10
CA LEU A 305 7.66 20.58 -22.33
C LEU A 305 6.19 20.19 -22.50
N MET A 306 5.31 20.66 -21.60
CA MET A 306 3.86 20.41 -21.70
C MET A 306 3.27 20.96 -23.00
N LYS A 307 3.74 22.12 -23.48
CA LYS A 307 3.36 22.66 -24.80
C LYS A 307 3.88 21.83 -25.98
N GLN A 308 5.04 21.19 -25.85
CA GLN A 308 5.56 20.30 -26.90
C GLN A 308 4.78 18.99 -27.00
N PHE A 309 4.34 18.44 -25.87
CA PHE A 309 3.46 17.26 -25.86
C PHE A 309 2.11 17.53 -26.55
N LYS A 310 1.55 18.74 -26.42
CA LYS A 310 0.37 19.22 -27.20
C LYS A 310 0.55 19.14 -28.73
N GLY A 311 1.80 19.20 -29.21
CA GLY A 311 2.12 19.13 -30.65
C GLY A 311 2.05 17.72 -31.23
N ASN A 312 2.33 16.68 -30.43
CA ASN A 312 2.41 15.29 -30.89
C ASN A 312 1.11 14.49 -30.68
N GLU A 313 0.16 14.96 -29.86
CA GLU A 313 -1.18 14.35 -29.74
C GLU A 313 -2.06 14.58 -30.98
N LYS A 314 -1.70 15.48 -31.90
CA LYS A 314 -2.39 15.62 -33.19
C LYS A 314 -1.88 14.64 -34.27
N SER A 315 -0.88 13.81 -33.97
CA SER A 315 -0.29 12.85 -34.92
C SER A 315 -0.39 11.38 -34.47
N LEU A 316 -1.25 11.09 -33.49
CA LEU A 316 -1.71 9.74 -33.11
C LEU A 316 -3.22 9.68 -33.32
#